data_AF-A0A8H4UZH6-F1
#
_entry.id   AF-A0A8H4UZH6-F1
#
_cell.length_a   1.000
_cell.length_b   1.000
_cell.length_c   1.000
_cell.angle_alpha   90.00
_cell.angle_beta   90.00
_cell.angle_gamma   90.00
#
_symmetry.space_group_name_H-M   'P 1'
#
loop_
_entity.id
_entity.type
_entity.pdbx_description
1 polymer ?
#
loop_
_entity_poly.entity_id
_entity_poly.type
_entity_poly.pdbx_seq_one_letter_code
_entity_poly.pdbx_strand_id
1 'polypeptide(L)'
;MLAQILKFAESDTSDGWAHREIRLQEAIQLFETAAIREFRNAYEASDINGEMRRYAHVLWYLNGGQSAIDSFLHHNHIITRKGELGRVSDCIDPETLEVKVEHTQAFFTRFGVAFNEEIEAINGAFPKDLEVALPFLDKASVNVLSPFLTSLFDELHR
;
A
#
# COMPACT_ATOMS: atom_id res chain seq x y z
N MET A 1 11.08 -22.49 -4.35
CA MET A 1 12.00 -23.12 -5.32
C MET A 1 12.73 -22.07 -6.15
N LEU A 2 12.04 -21.10 -6.77
CA LEU A 2 12.67 -20.04 -7.58
C LEU A 2 13.73 -19.20 -6.84
N ALA A 3 13.45 -18.72 -5.62
CA ALA A 3 14.43 -17.97 -4.82
C ALA A 3 15.68 -18.78 -4.46
N GLN A 4 15.57 -20.11 -4.37
CA GLN A 4 16.72 -20.99 -4.15
C GLN A 4 17.53 -21.18 -5.43
N ILE A 5 16.86 -21.20 -6.59
CA ILE A 5 17.52 -21.23 -7.90
C ILE A 5 18.31 -19.93 -8.14
N LEU A 6 17.75 -18.77 -7.73
CA LEU A 6 18.47 -17.49 -7.80
C LEU A 6 19.75 -17.52 -6.97
N LYS A 7 19.65 -17.90 -5.69
CA LYS A 7 20.82 -18.04 -4.81
C LYS A 7 21.84 -19.05 -5.33
N PHE A 8 21.38 -20.13 -5.96
CA PHE A 8 22.28 -21.11 -6.56
C PHE A 8 22.96 -20.58 -7.83
N ALA A 9 22.25 -19.80 -8.65
CA ALA A 9 22.80 -19.22 -9.87
C ALA A 9 23.99 -18.27 -9.61
N GLU A 10 24.04 -17.61 -8.44
CA GLU A 10 25.20 -16.80 -8.01
C GLU A 10 26.50 -17.60 -7.90
N SER A 11 26.42 -18.94 -7.79
CA SER A 11 27.58 -19.83 -7.74
C SER A 11 27.99 -20.40 -9.11
N ASP A 12 27.26 -20.07 -10.19
CA ASP A 12 27.54 -20.56 -11.53
C ASP A 12 28.72 -19.81 -12.16
N THR A 13 29.84 -20.51 -12.31
CA THR A 13 31.07 -19.98 -12.93
C THR A 13 31.34 -20.57 -14.31
N SER A 14 30.39 -21.34 -14.85
CA SER A 14 30.55 -22.04 -16.12
C SER A 14 30.22 -21.17 -17.33
N ASP A 15 30.72 -21.53 -18.51
CA ASP A 15 30.47 -20.75 -19.72
C ASP A 15 28.96 -20.53 -19.98
N GLY A 16 28.61 -19.30 -20.34
CA GLY A 16 27.23 -18.89 -20.58
C GLY A 16 26.40 -18.63 -19.31
N TRP A 17 26.99 -18.62 -18.11
CA TRP A 17 26.30 -18.31 -16.85
C TRP A 17 25.52 -16.99 -16.93
N ALA A 18 26.14 -15.93 -17.47
CA ALA A 18 25.51 -14.62 -17.59
C ALA A 18 24.23 -14.66 -18.46
N HIS A 19 24.20 -15.47 -19.52
CA HIS A 19 22.98 -15.63 -20.33
C HIS A 19 21.88 -16.36 -19.54
N ARG A 20 22.25 -17.40 -18.78
CA ARG A 20 21.29 -18.14 -17.93
C ARG A 20 20.75 -17.26 -16.80
N GLU A 21 21.59 -16.42 -16.21
CA GLU A 21 21.19 -15.47 -15.18
C GLU A 21 20.17 -14.47 -15.72
N ILE A 22 20.42 -13.89 -16.90
CA ILE A 22 19.45 -12.99 -17.56
C ILE A 22 18.11 -13.69 -17.78
N ARG A 23 18.12 -14.93 -18.31
CA ARG A 23 16.89 -15.71 -18.51
C ARG A 23 16.16 -16.01 -17.20
N LEU A 24 16.91 -16.28 -16.13
CA LEU A 24 16.35 -16.52 -14.81
C LEU A 24 15.70 -15.25 -14.24
N GLN A 25 16.35 -14.10 -14.40
CA GLN A 25 15.80 -12.80 -14.00
C GLN A 25 14.54 -12.46 -14.79
N GLU A 26 14.52 -12.67 -16.11
CA GLU A 26 13.31 -12.51 -16.95
C GLU A 26 12.15 -13.38 -16.44
N ALA A 27 12.43 -14.65 -16.12
CA ALA A 27 11.43 -15.56 -15.58
C ALA A 27 10.90 -15.09 -14.21
N ILE A 28 11.79 -14.64 -13.32
CA ILE A 28 11.40 -14.10 -12.00
C ILE A 28 10.49 -12.89 -12.17
N GLN A 29 10.86 -11.94 -13.02
CA GLN A 29 10.07 -10.73 -13.27
C GLN A 29 8.66 -11.06 -13.78
N LEU A 30 8.53 -12.08 -14.65
CA LEU A 30 7.23 -12.54 -15.12
C LEU A 30 6.36 -13.09 -13.98
N PHE A 31 6.94 -13.93 -13.11
CA PHE A 31 6.23 -14.48 -11.94
C PHE A 31 5.87 -13.40 -10.93
N GLU A 32 6.77 -12.45 -10.68
CA GLU A 32 6.53 -11.31 -9.81
C GLU A 32 5.38 -10.45 -10.33
N THR A 33 5.40 -10.09 -11.62
CA THR A 33 4.33 -9.30 -12.24
C THR A 33 2.97 -9.98 -12.11
N ALA A 34 2.92 -11.30 -12.34
CA ALA A 34 1.71 -12.08 -12.18
C ALA A 34 1.26 -12.11 -10.70
N ALA A 35 2.18 -12.34 -9.76
CA ALA A 35 1.87 -12.39 -8.34
C ALA A 35 1.40 -11.03 -7.78
N ILE A 36 2.00 -9.91 -8.21
CA ILE A 36 1.56 -8.55 -7.85
C ILE A 36 0.13 -8.32 -8.36
N ARG A 37 -0.16 -8.76 -9.59
CA ARG A 37 -1.51 -8.61 -10.17
C ARG A 37 -2.53 -9.35 -9.34
N GLU A 38 -2.28 -10.61 -8.99
CA GLU A 38 -3.22 -11.39 -8.17
C GLU A 38 -3.33 -10.85 -6.74
N PHE A 39 -2.23 -10.42 -6.14
CA PHE A 39 -2.23 -9.73 -4.85
C PHE A 39 -3.16 -8.50 -4.88
N ARG A 40 -3.03 -7.66 -5.91
CA ARG A 40 -3.87 -6.46 -6.05
C ARG A 40 -5.34 -6.81 -6.28
N ASN A 41 -5.64 -7.77 -7.15
CA ASN A 41 -7.01 -8.21 -7.39
C ASN A 41 -7.67 -8.71 -6.09
N ALA A 42 -6.93 -9.47 -5.28
CA ALA A 42 -7.42 -9.97 -4.00
C ALA A 42 -7.65 -8.83 -2.99
N TYR A 43 -6.76 -7.84 -2.95
CA TYR A 43 -6.94 -6.65 -2.12
C TYR A 43 -8.19 -5.85 -2.53
N GLU A 44 -8.39 -5.62 -3.82
CA GLU A 44 -9.59 -4.95 -4.35
C GLU A 44 -10.88 -5.73 -4.04
N ALA A 45 -10.82 -7.06 -4.04
CA ALA A 45 -11.92 -7.95 -3.68
C ALA A 45 -12.10 -8.13 -2.17
N SER A 46 -11.26 -7.49 -1.33
CA SER A 46 -11.23 -7.66 0.13
C SER A 46 -10.97 -9.10 0.60
N ASP A 47 -10.33 -9.93 -0.22
CA ASP A 47 -9.87 -11.28 0.15
C ASP A 47 -8.52 -11.24 0.86
N ILE A 48 -8.52 -10.63 2.06
CA ILE A 48 -7.31 -10.38 2.85
C ILE A 48 -6.63 -11.69 3.28
N ASN A 49 -7.41 -12.61 3.84
CA ASN A 49 -6.88 -13.83 4.44
C ASN A 49 -6.67 -14.98 3.44
N GLY A 50 -7.21 -14.87 2.22
CA GLY A 50 -7.06 -15.84 1.13
C GLY A 50 -5.93 -15.47 0.18
N GLU A 51 -6.28 -15.06 -1.04
CA GLU A 51 -5.32 -14.86 -2.12
C GLU A 51 -4.38 -13.67 -1.84
N MET A 52 -4.84 -12.60 -1.17
CA MET A 52 -3.95 -11.47 -0.82
C MET A 52 -2.81 -11.94 0.09
N ARG A 53 -3.14 -12.66 1.17
CA ARG A 53 -2.14 -13.27 2.06
C ARG A 53 -1.21 -14.21 1.30
N ARG A 54 -1.77 -15.11 0.50
CA ARG A 54 -0.98 -16.09 -0.26
C ARG A 54 0.05 -15.40 -1.15
N TYR A 55 -0.37 -14.41 -1.94
CA TYR A 55 0.52 -13.71 -2.86
C TYR A 55 1.48 -12.75 -2.14
N ALA A 56 1.11 -12.15 -1.01
CA ALA A 56 2.04 -11.40 -0.17
C ALA A 56 3.21 -12.27 0.29
N HIS A 57 2.92 -13.49 0.76
CA HIS A 57 3.94 -14.46 1.15
C HIS A 57 4.77 -14.97 -0.04
N VAL A 58 4.16 -15.18 -1.21
CA VAL A 58 4.90 -15.55 -2.44
C VAL A 58 5.90 -14.45 -2.81
N LEU A 59 5.45 -13.19 -2.85
CA LEU A 59 6.31 -12.05 -3.16
C LEU A 59 7.41 -11.88 -2.10
N TRP A 60 7.09 -12.06 -0.82
CA TRP A 60 8.09 -12.11 0.24
C TRP A 60 9.18 -13.15 -0.01
N TYR A 61 8.81 -14.37 -0.37
CA TYR A 61 9.78 -15.42 -0.69
C TYR A 61 10.58 -15.15 -1.97
N LEU A 62 10.00 -14.45 -2.96
CA LEU A 62 10.64 -14.21 -4.26
C LEU A 62 11.61 -13.03 -4.24
N ASN A 63 11.23 -11.90 -3.64
CA ASN A 63 12.00 -10.65 -3.70
C ASN A 63 12.06 -9.89 -2.37
N GLY A 64 11.76 -10.56 -1.26
CA GLY A 64 11.72 -9.91 0.05
C GLY A 64 10.46 -9.08 0.29
N GLY A 65 9.47 -9.10 -0.61
CA GLY A 65 8.13 -8.56 -0.36
C GLY A 65 7.98 -7.07 -0.60
N GLN A 66 9.06 -6.37 -0.98
CA GLN A 66 9.02 -4.93 -1.25
C GLN A 66 7.98 -4.58 -2.33
N SER A 67 7.92 -5.38 -3.39
CA SER A 67 6.93 -5.22 -4.46
C SER A 67 5.47 -5.28 -3.99
N ALA A 68 5.17 -6.12 -2.98
CA ALA A 68 3.84 -6.20 -2.38
C ALA A 68 3.53 -4.94 -1.56
N ILE A 69 4.53 -4.46 -0.80
CA ILE A 69 4.44 -3.22 -0.02
C ILE A 69 4.18 -2.04 -0.96
N ASP A 70 4.99 -1.87 -1.99
CA ASP A 70 4.86 -0.78 -2.95
C ASP A 70 3.50 -0.80 -3.66
N SER A 71 3.06 -1.99 -4.08
CA SER A 71 1.74 -2.17 -4.69
C SER A 71 0.61 -1.80 -3.73
N PHE A 72 0.66 -2.27 -2.48
CA PHE A 72 -0.33 -1.96 -1.45
C PHE A 72 -0.38 -0.46 -1.16
N LEU A 73 0.77 0.18 -0.95
CA LEU A 73 0.84 1.62 -0.68
C LEU A 73 0.36 2.47 -1.85
N HIS A 74 0.61 2.04 -3.09
CA HIS A 74 0.17 2.79 -4.27
C HIS A 74 -1.34 2.69 -4.49
N HIS A 75 -1.94 1.54 -4.22
CA HIS A 75 -3.36 1.26 -4.49
C HIS A 75 -4.23 1.31 -3.24
N ASN A 76 -3.67 1.70 -2.09
CA ASN A 76 -4.38 1.69 -0.82
C ASN A 76 -5.69 2.48 -0.89
N HIS A 77 -6.76 1.94 -0.30
CA HIS A 77 -8.08 2.55 -0.37
C HIS A 77 -8.13 3.95 0.27
N ILE A 78 -7.41 4.19 1.36
CA ILE A 78 -7.37 5.51 1.99
C ILE A 78 -6.80 6.57 1.06
N ILE A 79 -5.82 6.21 0.23
CA ILE A 79 -5.16 7.14 -0.68
C ILE A 79 -5.99 7.33 -1.94
N THR A 80 -6.49 6.23 -2.52
CA THR A 80 -7.25 6.23 -3.78
C THR A 80 -8.68 6.77 -3.60
N ARG A 81 -9.28 6.57 -2.42
CA ARG A 81 -10.65 6.98 -2.07
C ARG A 81 -10.70 8.11 -1.03
N LYS A 82 -9.64 8.90 -0.89
CA LYS A 82 -9.56 10.01 0.09
C LYS A 82 -10.74 10.99 0.03
N GLY A 83 -11.39 11.15 -1.13
CA GLY A 83 -12.58 12.00 -1.29
C GLY A 83 -13.82 11.50 -0.55
N GLU A 84 -13.88 10.22 -0.19
CA GLU A 84 -14.98 9.60 0.57
C GLU A 84 -14.87 9.93 2.08
N LEU A 85 -13.67 10.29 2.55
CA LEU A 85 -13.41 10.65 3.94
C LEU A 85 -14.05 11.99 4.33
N GLY A 86 -14.23 12.89 3.35
CA GLY A 86 -14.84 14.20 3.53
C GLY A 86 -14.13 15.29 2.75
N ARG A 87 -14.79 16.43 2.56
CA ARG A 87 -14.21 17.60 1.91
C ARG A 87 -14.02 18.72 2.92
N VAL A 88 -12.96 19.51 2.74
CA VAL A 88 -12.67 20.67 3.60
C VAL A 88 -13.78 21.72 3.50
N SER A 89 -14.36 21.91 2.31
CA SER A 89 -15.52 22.79 2.10
C SER A 89 -16.72 22.47 2.99
N ASP A 90 -16.87 21.21 3.42
CA ASP A 90 -17.97 20.79 4.28
C ASP A 90 -17.68 21.15 5.76
N CYS A 91 -16.40 21.41 6.08
CA CYS A 91 -15.90 21.71 7.41
C CYS A 91 -15.88 23.22 7.73
N ILE A 92 -16.20 24.09 6.77
CA ILE A 92 -16.19 25.54 6.95
C ILE A 92 -17.58 26.10 6.64
N ASP A 93 -18.05 27.02 7.47
CA ASP A 93 -19.26 27.76 7.17
C ASP A 93 -18.98 28.84 6.11
N PRO A 94 -19.67 28.83 4.96
CA PRO A 94 -19.42 29.79 3.89
C PRO A 94 -19.82 31.24 4.26
N GLU A 95 -20.68 31.43 5.26
CA GLU A 95 -21.15 32.75 5.68
C GLU A 95 -20.31 33.32 6.83
N THR A 96 -19.92 32.48 7.81
CA THR A 96 -19.19 32.93 9.01
C THR A 96 -17.69 32.67 8.96
N LEU A 97 -17.20 31.86 8.00
CA LEU A 97 -15.82 31.36 7.92
C LEU A 97 -15.37 30.61 9.18
N GLU A 98 -16.32 30.13 9.99
CA GLU A 98 -16.02 29.34 11.18
C GLU A 98 -15.91 27.84 10.84
N VAL A 99 -15.05 27.14 11.57
CA VAL A 99 -14.89 25.69 11.45
C VAL A 99 -16.08 24.98 12.07
N LYS A 100 -16.76 24.15 11.28
CA LYS A 100 -17.78 23.21 11.75
C LYS A 100 -17.10 22.01 12.39
N VAL A 101 -16.89 22.09 13.70
CA VAL A 101 -16.21 21.05 14.50
C VAL A 101 -16.78 19.65 14.24
N GLU A 102 -18.09 19.53 14.10
CA GLU A 102 -18.78 18.25 13.83
C GLU A 102 -18.33 17.60 12.52
N HIS A 103 -18.16 18.38 11.45
CA HIS A 103 -17.73 17.88 10.15
C HIS A 103 -16.24 17.51 10.14
N THR A 104 -15.41 18.31 10.81
CA THR A 104 -14.00 17.99 11.04
C THR A 104 -13.84 16.70 11.85
N GLN A 105 -14.64 16.53 12.90
CA GLN A 105 -14.66 15.31 13.70
C GLN A 105 -15.13 14.09 12.87
N ALA A 106 -16.13 14.27 12.00
CA ALA A 106 -16.60 13.22 11.11
C ALA A 106 -15.49 12.77 10.14
N PHE A 107 -14.70 13.69 9.59
CA PHE A 107 -13.54 13.36 8.75
C PHE A 107 -12.53 12.48 9.51
N PHE A 108 -12.08 12.92 10.70
CA PHE A 108 -11.11 12.15 11.49
C PHE A 108 -11.65 10.79 11.94
N THR A 109 -12.95 10.70 12.21
CA THR A 109 -13.61 9.44 12.54
C THR A 109 -13.57 8.46 11.36
N ARG A 110 -13.94 8.91 10.16
CA ARG A 110 -13.89 8.08 8.94
C ARG A 110 -12.46 7.68 8.58
N PHE A 111 -11.52 8.62 8.70
CA PHE A 111 -10.10 8.33 8.50
C PHE A 111 -9.60 7.28 9.48
N GLY A 112 -9.94 7.39 10.77
CA GLY A 112 -9.55 6.42 11.78
C GLY A 112 -10.11 5.02 11.54
N VAL A 113 -11.38 4.92 11.11
CA VAL A 113 -12.00 3.65 10.73
C VAL A 113 -11.26 3.03 9.55
N ALA A 114 -11.11 3.77 8.45
CA ALA A 114 -10.43 3.27 7.26
C ALA A 114 -8.96 2.90 7.57
N PHE A 115 -8.27 3.69 8.39
CA PHE A 115 -6.89 3.39 8.80
C PHE A 115 -6.80 2.07 9.57
N ASN A 116 -7.73 1.82 10.49
CA ASN A 116 -7.76 0.56 11.22
C ASN A 116 -8.06 -0.63 10.31
N GLU A 117 -8.98 -0.49 9.35
CA GLU A 117 -9.26 -1.53 8.35
C GLU A 117 -8.01 -1.90 7.53
N GLU A 118 -7.23 -0.90 7.12
CA GLU A 118 -5.98 -1.13 6.39
C GLU A 118 -4.89 -1.75 7.29
N ILE A 119 -4.83 -1.41 8.57
CA ILE A 119 -3.95 -2.07 9.54
C ILE A 119 -4.35 -3.54 9.75
N GLU A 120 -5.64 -3.83 9.82
CA GLU A 120 -6.14 -5.22 9.88
C GLU A 120 -5.79 -5.99 8.60
N ALA A 121 -5.90 -5.35 7.42
CA ALA A 121 -5.46 -5.92 6.16
C ALA A 121 -3.96 -6.24 6.17
N ILE A 122 -3.12 -5.32 6.65
CA ILE A 122 -1.68 -5.52 6.80
C ILE A 122 -1.40 -6.72 7.71
N ASN A 123 -2.01 -6.75 8.90
CA ASN A 123 -1.80 -7.81 9.89
C ASN A 123 -2.31 -9.19 9.43
N GLY A 124 -3.35 -9.22 8.60
CA GLY A 124 -3.94 -10.44 8.06
C GLY A 124 -3.16 -11.02 6.88
N ALA A 125 -2.67 -10.16 5.98
CA ALA A 125 -2.09 -10.58 4.71
C ALA A 125 -0.55 -10.68 4.73
N PHE A 126 0.15 -9.74 5.36
CA PHE A 126 1.61 -9.66 5.25
C PHE A 126 2.33 -10.56 6.27
N PRO A 127 3.49 -11.14 5.89
CA PRO A 127 4.41 -11.76 6.85
C PRO A 127 4.80 -10.81 7.98
N LYS A 128 4.92 -11.33 9.21
CA LYS A 128 5.29 -10.55 10.42
C LYS A 128 6.67 -9.91 10.35
N ASP A 129 7.56 -10.47 9.55
CA ASP A 129 8.93 -9.95 9.37
C ASP A 129 8.96 -8.73 8.44
N LEU A 130 7.85 -8.40 7.78
CA LEU A 130 7.75 -7.22 6.91
C LEU A 130 7.18 -6.01 7.65
N GLU A 131 7.96 -4.93 7.64
CA GLU A 131 7.56 -3.66 8.24
C GLU A 131 6.75 -2.81 7.25
N VAL A 132 5.44 -3.07 7.18
CA VAL A 132 4.51 -2.37 6.26
C VAL A 132 3.81 -1.18 6.93
N ALA A 133 3.58 -1.27 8.24
CA ALA A 133 2.79 -0.29 8.98
C ALA A 133 3.43 1.11 9.03
N LEU A 134 4.75 1.21 9.20
CA LEU A 134 5.44 2.52 9.22
C LEU A 134 5.41 3.20 7.83
N PRO A 135 5.79 2.55 6.72
CA PRO A 135 5.62 3.12 5.38
C PRO A 135 4.18 3.52 5.07
N PHE A 136 3.21 2.73 5.53
CA PHE A 136 1.79 3.05 5.37
C PHE A 136 1.37 4.30 6.14
N LEU A 137 1.77 4.42 7.41
CA LEU A 137 1.50 5.60 8.23
C LEU A 137 2.09 6.87 7.61
N ASP A 138 3.34 6.81 7.14
CA ASP A 138 3.98 7.95 6.46
C ASP A 138 3.21 8.34 5.19
N LYS A 139 2.86 7.34 4.37
CA LYS A 139 2.11 7.57 3.14
C LYS A 139 0.72 8.17 3.42
N ALA A 140 -0.02 7.67 4.39
CA ALA A 140 -1.34 8.18 4.77
C ALA A 140 -1.24 9.61 5.32
N SER A 141 -0.22 9.89 6.13
CA SER A 141 0.03 11.23 6.67
C SER A 141 0.30 12.23 5.56
N VAL A 142 1.22 11.92 4.64
CA VAL A 142 1.61 12.82 3.55
C VAL A 142 0.52 13.01 2.51
N ASN A 143 -0.26 11.97 2.18
CA ASN A 143 -1.19 12.01 1.03
C ASN A 143 -2.64 12.33 1.42
N VAL A 144 -3.00 12.21 2.70
CA VAL A 144 -4.37 12.42 3.19
C VAL A 144 -4.42 13.48 4.27
N LEU A 145 -3.68 13.30 5.37
CA LEU A 145 -3.76 14.23 6.51
C LEU A 145 -3.16 15.60 6.19
N SER A 146 -1.94 15.65 5.66
CA SER A 146 -1.28 16.92 5.35
C SER A 146 -2.07 17.76 4.35
N PRO A 147 -2.55 17.24 3.20
CA PRO A 147 -3.35 18.02 2.27
C PRO A 147 -4.66 18.51 2.87
N PHE A 148 -5.33 17.69 3.68
CA PHE A 148 -6.56 18.09 4.36
C PHE A 148 -6.32 19.26 5.33
N LEU A 149 -5.29 19.16 6.18
CA LEU A 149 -4.94 20.21 7.13
C LEU A 149 -4.47 21.49 6.44
N THR A 150 -3.61 21.37 5.41
CA THR A 150 -3.18 22.53 4.62
C THR A 150 -4.37 23.24 4.00
N SER A 151 -5.27 22.51 3.35
CA SER A 151 -6.47 23.11 2.75
C SER A 151 -7.39 23.75 3.79
N LEU A 152 -7.56 23.12 4.96
CA LEU A 152 -8.34 23.69 6.06
C LEU A 152 -7.74 25.02 6.55
N PHE A 153 -6.43 25.07 6.75
CA PHE A 153 -5.77 26.31 7.18
C PHE A 153 -5.79 27.37 6.08
N ASP A 154 -5.56 27.02 4.82
CA ASP A 154 -5.59 27.97 3.71
C ASP A 154 -6.95 28.65 3.58
N GLU A 155 -8.04 27.91 3.81
CA GLU A 155 -9.40 28.43 3.70
C GLU A 155 -9.80 29.31 4.91
N LEU A 156 -9.19 29.07 6.09
CA LEU A 156 -9.37 29.91 7.29
C LEU A 156 -8.52 31.20 7.28
N HIS A 157 -7.41 31.22 6.53
CA HIS A 157 -6.56 32.41 6.39
C HIS A 157 -6.99 33.33 5.23
N ARG A 158 -8.08 33.00 4.53
CA ARG A 158 -8.61 33.76 3.40
C ARG A 158 -9.50 34.91 3.86
#